data_AF-A0A8J7UM09-F1
#
_entry.id   AF-A0A8J7UM09-F1
#
_cell.length_a   1.000
_cell.length_b   1.000
_cell.length_c   1.000
_cell.angle_alpha   90.00
_cell.angle_beta   90.00
_cell.angle_gamma   90.00
#
_symmetry.space_group_name_H-M   'P 1'
#
loop_
_entity.id
_entity.type
_entity.pdbx_description
1 polymer ?
#
loop_
_entity_poly.entity_id
_entity_poly.type
_entity_poly.pdbx_seq_one_letter_code
_entity_poly.pdbx_strand_id
1 'polypeptide(L)'
;MARTTTTTTLRLSADERAALDLAAQAEGLGPSAFARLAVVRAAGGTPTPTRKRRSEIAKAIALVLGELGRVGSNLNQVARRANRGGSVEPAELDAIRSELERMTLSVLSLREAAP
;
A
#
# COMPACT_ATOMS: atom_id res chain seq x y z
N MET A 1 5.56 -15.70 -24.89
CA MET A 1 6.98 -15.99 -24.58
C MET A 1 7.40 -15.13 -23.40
N ALA A 2 8.04 -15.70 -22.38
CA ALA A 2 8.57 -14.93 -21.26
C ALA A 2 9.66 -13.98 -21.78
N ARG A 3 9.56 -12.69 -21.48
CA ARG A 3 10.58 -11.69 -21.84
C ARG A 3 11.79 -11.91 -20.95
N THR A 4 12.88 -12.44 -21.51
CA THR A 4 14.18 -12.51 -20.82
C THR A 4 14.74 -11.10 -20.67
N THR A 5 15.13 -10.71 -19.46
CA THR A 5 15.73 -9.40 -19.17
C THR A 5 17.21 -9.55 -18.84
N THR A 6 18.03 -8.59 -19.30
CA THR A 6 19.46 -8.50 -18.99
C THR A 6 19.73 -7.27 -18.14
N THR A 7 20.64 -7.40 -17.16
CA THR A 7 21.03 -6.29 -16.27
C THR A 7 22.09 -5.39 -16.93
N THR A 8 21.96 -4.08 -16.73
CA THR A 8 22.95 -3.08 -17.15
C THR A 8 23.25 -2.18 -15.96
N THR A 9 24.54 -1.92 -15.70
CA THR A 9 24.99 -1.08 -14.59
C THR A 9 25.36 0.32 -15.08
N LEU A 10 25.03 1.34 -14.28
CA LEU A 10 25.39 2.74 -14.54
C LEU A 10 26.34 3.20 -13.43
N ARG A 11 27.44 3.85 -13.82
CA ARG A 11 28.31 4.57 -12.87
C ARG A 11 27.81 6.00 -12.81
N LEU A 12 27.49 6.45 -11.59
CA LEU A 12 26.99 7.79 -11.32
C LEU A 12 27.88 8.43 -10.26
N SER A 13 28.15 9.72 -10.41
CA SER A 13 28.65 10.55 -9.32
C SER A 13 27.62 10.64 -8.19
N ALA A 14 28.02 11.18 -7.03
CA ALA A 14 27.11 11.38 -5.92
C ALA A 14 25.94 12.32 -6.30
N ASP A 15 26.23 13.40 -7.03
CA ASP A 15 25.23 14.39 -7.44
C ASP A 15 24.26 13.82 -8.47
N GLU A 16 24.78 13.06 -9.44
CA GLU A 16 23.94 12.37 -10.43
C GLU A 16 23.03 11.34 -9.77
N ARG A 17 23.54 10.62 -8.76
CA ARG A 17 22.74 9.68 -7.99
C ARG A 17 21.64 10.36 -7.17
N ALA A 18 21.96 11.50 -6.55
CA ALA A 18 20.97 12.29 -5.81
C ALA A 18 19.87 12.83 -6.74
N ALA A 19 20.24 13.35 -7.91
CA ALA A 19 19.30 13.81 -8.92
C ALA A 19 18.38 12.67 -9.42
N LEU A 20 18.94 11.48 -9.64
CA LEU A 20 18.17 10.28 -10.00
C LEU A 20 17.17 9.91 -8.90
N ASP A 21 17.60 9.92 -7.64
CA ASP A 21 16.74 9.54 -6.51
C ASP A 21 15.57 10.52 -6.35
N LEU A 22 15.82 11.83 -6.50
CA LEU A 22 14.78 12.86 -6.46
C LEU A 22 13.77 12.71 -7.61
N ALA A 23 14.26 12.54 -8.84
CA ALA A 23 13.39 12.38 -10.02
C ALA A 23 12.56 11.09 -9.92
N ALA A 24 13.16 9.99 -9.44
CA ALA A 24 12.45 8.74 -9.20
C ALA A 24 11.36 8.91 -8.12
N GLN A 25 11.66 9.60 -7.02
CA GLN A 25 10.67 9.88 -5.98
C GLN A 25 9.49 10.71 -6.50
N ALA A 26 9.75 11.75 -7.29
CA ALA A 26 8.71 12.60 -7.87
C ALA A 26 7.72 11.81 -8.74
N GLU A 27 8.19 10.76 -9.43
CA GLU A 27 7.33 9.86 -10.21
C GLU A 27 6.75 8.67 -9.42
N GLY A 28 7.10 8.55 -8.14
CA GLY A 28 6.72 7.40 -7.30
C GLY A 28 7.35 6.09 -7.77
N LEU A 29 8.57 6.14 -8.31
CA LEU A 29 9.32 5.00 -8.83
C LEU A 29 10.55 4.71 -7.97
N GLY A 30 11.10 3.50 -8.10
CA GLY A 30 12.45 3.22 -7.60
C GLY A 30 13.52 3.77 -8.56
N PRO A 31 14.74 4.08 -8.10
CA PRO A 31 15.80 4.65 -8.93
C PRO A 31 16.08 3.83 -10.20
N SER A 32 16.23 2.52 -10.07
CA SER A 32 16.47 1.62 -11.23
C SER A 32 15.27 1.53 -12.18
N ALA A 33 14.04 1.64 -11.66
CA ALA A 33 12.83 1.64 -12.49
C ALA A 33 12.73 2.93 -13.32
N PHE A 34 12.97 4.08 -12.67
CA PHE A 34 13.02 5.37 -13.34
C PHE A 34 14.13 5.40 -14.40
N ALA A 35 15.36 4.98 -14.04
CA ALA A 35 16.49 4.92 -14.97
C ALA A 35 16.18 4.02 -16.18
N ARG A 36 15.59 2.84 -15.97
CA ARG A 36 15.18 1.95 -17.06
C ARG A 36 14.14 2.61 -17.97
N LEU A 37 13.14 3.28 -17.41
CA LEU A 37 12.12 4.02 -18.18
C LEU A 37 12.76 5.11 -19.04
N ALA A 38 13.67 5.89 -18.47
CA ALA A 38 14.39 6.95 -19.18
C ALA A 38 15.25 6.37 -20.33
N VAL A 39 16.05 5.35 -20.05
CA VAL A 39 16.92 4.70 -21.05
C VAL A 39 16.12 4.09 -22.20
N VAL A 40 15.03 3.37 -21.89
CA VAL A 40 14.18 2.76 -22.93
C VAL A 40 13.52 3.83 -23.81
N ARG A 41 13.01 4.92 -23.22
CA ARG A 41 12.43 6.05 -23.97
C ARG A 41 13.47 6.73 -24.86
N ALA A 42 14.65 7.01 -24.33
CA ALA A 42 15.74 7.65 -25.07
C ALA A 42 16.23 6.78 -26.24
N ALA A 43 16.19 5.45 -26.09
CA ALA A 43 16.48 4.50 -27.16
C ALA A 43 15.33 4.33 -28.19
N GLY A 44 14.25 5.13 -28.09
CA GLY A 44 13.08 5.05 -28.98
C GLY A 44 12.13 3.89 -28.68
N GLY A 45 12.30 3.20 -27.56
CA GLY A 45 11.45 2.09 -27.14
C GLY A 45 10.24 2.54 -26.31
N THR A 46 9.19 1.70 -26.30
CA THR A 46 8.02 1.87 -25.43
C THR A 46 8.20 1.07 -24.14
N PRO A 47 8.38 1.71 -22.97
CA PRO A 47 8.56 1.01 -21.71
C PRO A 47 7.29 0.29 -21.28
N THR A 48 7.43 -0.95 -20.81
CA THR A 48 6.34 -1.65 -20.11
C THR A 48 5.95 -0.91 -18.83
N PRO A 49 4.65 -0.85 -18.47
CA PRO A 49 4.21 -0.26 -17.22
C PRO A 49 4.99 -0.82 -16.03
N THR A 50 5.58 0.08 -15.24
CA THR A 50 6.30 -0.30 -14.02
C THR A 50 5.42 0.01 -12.83
N ARG A 51 5.39 -0.90 -11.85
CA ARG A 51 4.59 -0.72 -10.64
C ARG A 51 5.13 0.50 -9.87
N LYS A 52 4.31 1.54 -9.76
CA LYS A 52 4.59 2.69 -8.89
C LYS A 52 4.65 2.21 -7.44
N ARG A 53 5.59 2.76 -6.66
CA ARG A 53 5.60 2.62 -5.21
C ARG A 53 4.28 3.19 -4.69
N ARG A 54 3.64 2.46 -3.77
CA ARG A 54 2.51 3.01 -3.03
C ARG A 54 3.01 4.21 -2.23
N SER A 55 2.31 5.33 -2.33
CA SER A 55 2.54 6.47 -1.44
C SER A 55 2.37 6.03 0.02
N GLU A 56 3.00 6.73 0.96
CA GLU A 56 2.83 6.44 2.39
C GLU A 56 1.35 6.53 2.79
N ILE A 57 0.61 7.50 2.24
CA ILE A 57 -0.85 7.60 2.41
C ILE A 57 -1.56 6.34 1.90
N ALA A 58 -1.21 5.83 0.72
CA ALA A 58 -1.82 4.62 0.19
C ALA A 58 -1.50 3.36 1.03
N LYS A 59 -0.32 3.31 1.66
CA LYS A 59 0.03 2.25 2.61
C LYS A 59 -0.79 2.38 3.90
N ALA A 60 -0.89 3.58 4.44
CA ALA A 60 -1.68 3.88 5.64
C ALA A 60 -3.16 3.53 5.44
N ILE A 61 -3.75 3.96 4.32
CA ILE A 61 -5.13 3.61 3.94
C ILE A 61 -5.31 2.10 3.79
N ALA A 62 -4.35 1.39 3.19
CA ALA A 62 -4.45 -0.06 3.02
C ALA A 62 -4.48 -0.81 4.36
N LEU A 63 -3.77 -0.33 5.38
CA LEU A 63 -3.83 -0.89 6.74
C LEU A 63 -5.21 -0.70 7.36
N VAL A 64 -5.74 0.53 7.32
CA VAL A 64 -7.07 0.86 7.86
C VAL A 64 -8.17 0.06 7.17
N LEU A 65 -8.13 -0.07 5.85
CA LEU A 65 -9.09 -0.88 5.10
C LEU A 65 -9.04 -2.36 5.48
N GLY A 66 -7.85 -2.87 5.82
CA GLY A 66 -7.67 -4.25 6.30
C GLY A 66 -8.37 -4.48 7.64
N GLU A 67 -8.17 -3.58 8.61
CA GLU A 67 -8.85 -3.65 9.92
C GLU A 67 -10.38 -3.52 9.77
N LEU A 68 -10.85 -2.59 8.93
CA LEU A 68 -12.27 -2.41 8.66
C LEU A 68 -12.91 -3.67 8.06
N GLY A 69 -12.19 -4.37 7.18
CA GLY A 69 -12.63 -5.64 6.61
C GLY A 69 -12.84 -6.73 7.67
N ARG A 70 -12.01 -6.78 8.72
CA ARG A 70 -12.16 -7.73 9.83
C ARG A 70 -13.39 -7.41 10.67
N VAL A 71 -13.56 -6.14 11.05
CA VAL A 71 -14.74 -5.67 11.78
C VAL A 71 -16.02 -6.00 11.02
N GLY A 72 -16.06 -5.71 9.72
CA GLY A 72 -17.22 -6.01 8.87
C GLY A 72 -17.51 -7.52 8.78
N SER A 73 -16.48 -8.36 8.71
CA SER A 73 -16.63 -9.81 8.75
C SER A 73 -17.25 -10.30 10.06
N ASN A 74 -16.75 -9.80 11.19
CA ASN A 74 -17.25 -10.16 12.52
C ASN A 74 -18.71 -9.72 12.70
N LEU A 75 -19.05 -8.51 12.27
CA LEU A 75 -20.43 -8.02 12.29
C LEU A 75 -21.35 -8.88 11.41
N ASN A 76 -20.91 -9.27 10.22
CA ASN A 76 -21.67 -10.13 9.32
C ASN A 76 -21.88 -11.54 9.92
N GLN A 77 -20.91 -12.07 10.68
CA GLN A 77 -21.07 -13.33 11.39
C GLN A 77 -22.12 -13.25 12.50
N VAL A 78 -22.08 -12.19 13.32
CA VAL A 78 -23.08 -11.91 14.37
C VAL A 78 -24.47 -11.77 13.76
N ALA A 79 -24.60 -10.95 12.70
CA ALA A 79 -25.86 -10.73 12.01
C ALA A 79 -26.43 -12.03 11.42
N ARG A 80 -25.59 -12.85 10.77
CA ARG A 80 -26.02 -14.17 10.24
C ARG A 80 -26.52 -15.10 11.34
N ARG A 81 -25.88 -15.10 12.50
CA ARG A 81 -26.29 -15.94 13.64
C ARG A 81 -27.62 -15.48 14.22
N ALA A 82 -27.74 -14.19 14.48
CA ALA A 82 -28.98 -13.59 14.97
C ALA A 82 -30.16 -13.85 14.01
N ASN A 83 -29.94 -13.66 12.71
CA ASN A 83 -30.96 -13.89 11.68
C ASN A 83 -31.40 -15.36 11.56
N ARG A 84 -30.59 -16.32 12.03
CA ARG A 84 -30.95 -17.74 12.09
C ARG A 84 -31.61 -18.15 13.41
N GLY A 85 -31.96 -17.17 14.26
CA GLY A 85 -32.55 -17.41 15.58
C GLY A 85 -31.53 -17.84 16.65
N GLY A 86 -30.23 -17.73 16.36
CA GLY A 86 -29.18 -18.00 17.34
C GLY A 86 -29.01 -16.85 18.34
N SER A 87 -28.58 -17.18 19.56
CA SER A 87 -28.19 -16.18 20.56
C SER A 87 -26.90 -15.47 20.13
N VAL A 88 -26.83 -14.17 20.38
CA VAL A 88 -25.61 -13.36 20.24
C VAL A 88 -24.99 -13.23 21.62
N GLU A 89 -23.78 -13.77 21.77
CA GLU A 89 -23.06 -13.70 23.03
C GLU A 89 -22.54 -12.27 23.26
N PRO A 90 -22.69 -11.69 24.47
CA PRO A 90 -22.14 -10.38 24.80
C PRO A 90 -20.65 -10.25 24.50
N ALA A 91 -19.90 -11.34 24.68
CA ALA A 91 -18.46 -11.41 24.36
C ALA A 91 -18.16 -11.18 22.87
N GLU A 92 -19.04 -11.58 21.95
CA GLU A 92 -18.87 -11.33 20.51
C GLU A 92 -19.03 -9.85 20.18
N LEU A 93 -19.97 -9.17 20.85
CA LEU A 93 -20.17 -7.72 20.72
C LEU A 93 -19.02 -6.93 21.34
N ASP A 94 -18.51 -7.35 22.50
CA ASP A 94 -17.35 -6.73 23.15
C ASP A 94 -16.07 -6.88 22.30
N ALA A 95 -15.91 -8.02 21.61
CA ALA A 95 -14.81 -8.23 20.68
C ALA A 95 -14.87 -7.26 19.49
N ILE A 96 -16.06 -7.07 18.90
CA ILE A 96 -16.28 -6.09 17.82
C ILE A 96 -16.01 -4.66 18.31
N ARG A 97 -16.51 -4.29 19.51
CA ARG A 97 -16.24 -2.97 20.11
C ARG A 97 -14.74 -2.74 20.29
N SER A 98 -14.02 -3.71 20.83
CA SER A 98 -12.57 -3.61 21.05
C SER A 98 -11.78 -3.51 19.74
N GLU A 99 -12.24 -4.14 18.67
CA GLU A 99 -11.63 -4.04 17.34
C GLU A 99 -11.91 -2.66 16.70
N LEU A 100 -13.12 -2.13 16.85
CA LEU A 100 -13.47 -0.77 16.46
C LEU A 100 -12.62 0.29 17.19
N GLU A 101 -12.47 0.15 18.51
CA GLU A 101 -11.64 1.07 19.32
C GLU A 101 -10.17 1.08 18.84
N ARG A 102 -9.59 -0.11 18.60
CA ARG A 102 -8.22 -0.23 18.05
C ARG A 102 -8.09 0.40 16.66
N MET A 103 -9.11 0.23 15.81
CA MET A 103 -9.15 0.87 14.50
C MET A 103 -9.22 2.40 14.62
N THR A 104 -10.09 2.92 15.49
CA THR A 104 -10.20 4.36 15.75
C THR A 104 -8.87 4.94 16.23
N LEU A 105 -8.21 4.29 17.19
CA LEU A 105 -6.88 4.71 17.66
C LEU A 105 -5.85 4.70 16.54
N SER A 106 -5.82 3.65 15.72
CA SER A 106 -4.89 3.55 14.58
C SER A 106 -5.10 4.69 13.57
N VAL A 107 -6.36 5.04 13.27
CA VAL A 107 -6.69 6.16 12.37
C VAL A 107 -6.28 7.50 12.98
N LEU A 108 -6.51 7.70 14.28
CA LEU A 108 -6.11 8.93 14.97
C LEU A 108 -4.58 9.09 14.99
N SER A 109 -3.83 8.02 15.24
CA SER A 109 -2.36 8.03 15.17
C SER A 109 -1.83 8.35 13.77
N LEU A 110 -2.52 7.91 12.72
CA LEU A 110 -2.17 8.29 11.33
C LEU A 110 -2.40 9.77 11.06
N ARG A 111 -3.40 10.41 11.70
CA ARG A 111 -3.64 11.85 11.61
C ARG A 111 -2.53 12.65 12.30
N GLU A 112 -2.07 12.19 13.47
CA GLU A 112 -1.01 12.86 14.24
C GLU A 112 0.37 12.73 13.60
N ALA A 113 0.59 11.69 12.80
CA ALA A 113 1.83 11.48 12.05
C ALA A 113 1.90 12.25 10.71
N ALA A 114 0.84 12.98 10.33
CA ALA A 114 0.82 13.82 9.13
C ALA A 114 1.39 15.22 9.46
N PRO A 115 2.47 15.68 8.80
CA PRO A 115 3.01 17.03 8.96
C PRO A 115 2.09 18.10 8.36
#